data_AF-A0A7S3CM14-F1
#
_entry.id   AF-A0A7S3CM14-F1
#
_cell.length_a   1.000
_cell.length_b   1.000
_cell.length_c   1.000
_cell.angle_alpha   90.00
_cell.angle_beta   90.00
_cell.angle_gamma   90.00
#
_symmetry.space_group_name_H-M   'P 1'
#
loop_
_entity.id
_entity.type
_entity.pdbx_description
1 polymer ?
#
loop_
_entity_poly.entity_id
_entity_poly.type
_entity_poly.pdbx_seq_one_letter_code
_entity_poly.pdbx_strand_id
1 'polypeptide(L)'
;MKYTVAMCLLGAVASTQIDSTNQEKLFNLMQLQDGPCPEPLEITEDELHYQLGEFSRTFEMQYWDNAMKIKKELGEKGLNPRFAVTTKELYDKSFSFPKVRNYDYAVENMNELEHYEDNLNGNIGNNYHLQKFLEVAKKVRANLNDKYDIGFIDPGVEGDWQ
;
A
#
# COMPACT_ATOMS: atom_id res chain seq x y z
N MET A 1 30.27 -66.88 -40.81
CA MET A 1 30.31 -66.27 -39.46
C MET A 1 29.47 -65.00 -39.50
N LYS A 2 28.51 -64.91 -38.57
CA LYS A 2 28.06 -63.70 -37.86
C LYS A 2 27.16 -62.69 -38.62
N TYR A 3 25.90 -62.71 -38.17
CA TYR A 3 24.84 -61.70 -38.23
C TYR A 3 25.31 -60.29 -37.85
N THR A 4 24.66 -59.24 -38.39
CA THR A 4 24.10 -58.13 -37.60
C THR A 4 23.06 -57.37 -38.43
N VAL A 5 21.85 -57.31 -37.87
CA VAL A 5 20.69 -56.51 -38.27
C VAL A 5 20.90 -55.08 -37.76
N ALA A 6 20.60 -54.07 -38.57
CA ALA A 6 20.40 -52.69 -38.09
C ALA A 6 18.99 -52.24 -38.50
N MET A 7 18.08 -52.38 -37.54
CA MET A 7 16.74 -51.81 -37.54
C MET A 7 16.83 -50.45 -36.85
N CYS A 8 16.52 -49.37 -37.55
CA CYS A 8 16.20 -48.10 -36.90
C CYS A 8 14.87 -47.58 -37.46
N LEU A 9 13.89 -47.63 -36.56
CA LEU A 9 12.49 -47.29 -36.71
C LEU A 9 12.32 -45.82 -37.13
N LEU A 10 11.63 -45.61 -38.25
CA LEU A 10 10.94 -44.35 -38.53
C LEU A 10 9.76 -44.27 -37.57
N GLY A 11 9.92 -43.47 -36.51
CA GLY A 11 8.86 -43.19 -35.55
C GLY A 11 7.68 -42.52 -36.25
N ALA A 12 6.54 -43.21 -36.27
CA ALA A 12 5.26 -42.63 -36.62
C ALA A 12 4.91 -41.54 -35.59
N VAL A 13 4.87 -40.28 -36.03
CA VAL A 13 4.17 -39.24 -35.29
C VAL A 13 2.67 -39.49 -35.45
N ALA A 14 2.09 -40.17 -34.48
CA ALA A 14 0.65 -40.18 -34.30
C ALA A 14 0.23 -38.75 -33.94
N SER A 15 -0.39 -38.05 -34.88
CA SER A 15 -1.07 -36.77 -34.62
C SER A 15 -2.32 -37.05 -33.80
N THR A 16 -2.20 -37.09 -32.48
CA THR A 16 -3.36 -36.95 -31.60
C THR A 16 -3.86 -35.51 -31.75
N GLN A 17 -5.13 -35.36 -32.17
CA GLN A 17 -5.83 -34.08 -32.10
C GLN A 17 -5.99 -33.74 -30.61
N ILE A 18 -5.03 -32.99 -30.08
CA ILE A 18 -5.12 -32.40 -28.75
C ILE A 18 -6.17 -31.29 -28.86
N ASP A 19 -7.25 -31.41 -28.09
CA ASP A 19 -8.33 -30.44 -27.98
C ASP A 19 -7.76 -29.10 -27.49
N SER A 20 -7.45 -28.21 -28.45
CA SER A 20 -6.80 -26.91 -28.23
C SER A 20 -7.57 -26.05 -27.23
N THR A 21 -8.88 -26.27 -27.11
CA THR A 21 -9.78 -25.58 -26.20
C THR A 21 -9.40 -25.73 -24.73
N ASN A 22 -8.92 -26.90 -24.31
CA ASN A 22 -8.53 -27.15 -22.92
C ASN A 22 -7.14 -26.60 -22.61
N GLN A 23 -6.23 -26.61 -23.59
CA GLN A 23 -4.91 -26.00 -23.47
C GLN A 23 -5.01 -24.47 -23.45
N GLU A 24 -5.86 -23.87 -24.27
CA GLU A 24 -6.14 -22.43 -24.24
C GLU A 24 -6.79 -22.00 -22.92
N LYS A 25 -7.69 -22.81 -22.35
CA LYS A 25 -8.26 -22.54 -21.02
C LYS A 25 -7.23 -22.68 -19.91
N LEU A 26 -6.35 -23.69 -19.96
CA LEU A 26 -5.24 -23.82 -19.02
C LEU A 26 -4.26 -22.65 -19.15
N PHE A 27 -3.95 -22.22 -20.37
CA PHE A 27 -3.06 -21.09 -20.64
C PHE A 27 -3.67 -19.77 -20.15
N ASN A 28 -4.97 -19.55 -20.36
CA ASN A 28 -5.68 -18.39 -19.80
C ASN A 28 -5.75 -18.44 -18.26
N LEU A 29 -5.92 -19.61 -17.66
CA LEU A 29 -5.88 -19.78 -16.19
C LEU A 29 -4.47 -19.56 -15.62
N MET A 30 -3.43 -19.99 -16.33
CA MET A 30 -2.03 -19.74 -15.95
C MET A 30 -1.65 -18.26 -16.14
N GLN A 31 -2.14 -17.59 -17.19
CA GLN A 31 -1.93 -16.15 -17.39
C GLN A 31 -2.70 -15.29 -16.37
N LEU A 32 -3.80 -15.80 -15.80
CA LEU A 32 -4.45 -15.17 -14.64
C LEU A 32 -3.64 -15.30 -13.35
N GLN A 33 -2.67 -16.21 -13.27
CA GLN A 33 -1.72 -16.34 -12.16
C GLN A 33 -0.43 -15.50 -12.35
N ASP A 34 -0.19 -14.94 -13.53
CA ASP A 34 0.99 -14.09 -13.83
C ASP A 34 0.75 -12.59 -13.57
N GLY A 35 -0.45 -12.21 -13.10
CA GLY A 35 -0.60 -10.94 -12.40
C GLY A 35 0.07 -11.05 -11.03
N PRO A 36 0.74 -10.00 -10.50
CA PRO A 36 1.25 -10.05 -9.14
C PRO A 36 0.06 -10.34 -8.21
N CYS A 37 -0.04 -11.58 -7.72
CA CYS A 37 -0.92 -11.88 -6.61
C CYS A 37 -0.52 -10.90 -5.51
N PRO A 38 -1.42 -10.00 -5.06
CA PRO A 38 -1.08 -9.08 -3.99
C PRO A 38 -0.63 -9.92 -2.80
N GLU A 39 0.46 -9.49 -2.15
CA GLU A 39 0.98 -10.20 -1.00
C GLU A 39 -0.15 -10.47 -0.01
N PRO A 40 -0.21 -11.67 0.58
CA PRO A 40 -1.27 -12.02 1.50
C PRO A 40 -1.26 -11.06 2.68
N LEU A 41 -2.27 -10.20 2.78
CA LEU A 41 -2.46 -9.28 3.90
C LEU A 41 -2.79 -10.06 5.17
N GLU A 42 -2.00 -9.83 6.22
CA GLU A 42 -2.27 -10.40 7.54
C GLU A 42 -3.48 -9.72 8.18
N ILE A 43 -4.46 -10.50 8.62
CA ILE A 43 -5.71 -9.96 9.20
C ILE A 43 -5.55 -9.85 10.71
N THR A 44 -4.71 -8.90 11.12
CA THR A 44 -4.35 -8.62 12.52
C THR A 44 -4.51 -7.13 12.81
N GLU A 45 -4.62 -6.79 14.10
CA GLU A 45 -4.65 -5.38 14.51
C GLU A 45 -3.30 -4.69 14.27
N ASP A 46 -2.19 -5.42 14.44
CA ASP A 46 -0.85 -4.88 14.19
C ASP A 46 -0.66 -4.51 12.71
N GLU A 47 -1.14 -5.36 11.80
CA GLU A 47 -1.10 -5.07 10.37
C GLU A 47 -2.00 -3.88 10.01
N LEU A 48 -3.16 -3.74 10.65
CA LEU A 48 -4.00 -2.56 10.48
C LEU A 48 -3.25 -1.28 10.86
N HIS A 49 -2.58 -1.26 12.02
CA HIS A 49 -1.81 -0.11 12.48
C HIS A 49 -0.60 0.17 11.58
N TYR A 50 0.04 -0.87 11.06
CA TYR A 50 1.12 -0.74 10.07
C TYR A 50 0.61 -0.05 8.80
N GLN A 51 -0.46 -0.56 8.19
CA GLN A 51 -1.05 0.00 6.98
C GLN A 51 -1.51 1.46 7.18
N LEU A 52 -2.13 1.78 8.33
CA LEU A 52 -2.49 3.17 8.66
C LEU A 52 -1.27 4.07 8.87
N GLY A 53 -0.21 3.51 9.43
CA GLY A 53 1.08 4.19 9.57
C GLY A 53 1.67 4.53 8.21
N GLU A 54 1.74 3.57 7.29
CA GLU A 54 2.26 3.78 5.94
C GLU A 54 1.39 4.76 5.17
N PHE A 55 0.06 4.66 5.27
CA PHE A 55 -0.85 5.65 4.70
C PHE A 55 -0.57 7.07 5.23
N SER A 56 -0.34 7.23 6.54
CA SER A 56 -0.04 8.52 7.16
C SER A 56 1.32 9.10 6.71
N ARG A 57 2.22 8.26 6.18
CA ARG A 57 3.53 8.68 5.63
C ARG A 57 3.43 9.03 4.16
N THR A 58 2.89 8.13 3.36
CA THR A 58 2.99 8.15 1.90
C THR A 58 1.76 8.78 1.23
N PHE A 59 0.61 8.76 1.90
CA PHE A 59 -0.69 9.11 1.34
C PHE A 59 -1.10 8.26 0.13
N GLU A 60 -0.56 7.04 0.03
CA GLU A 60 -0.91 6.11 -1.03
C GLU A 60 -2.18 5.33 -0.68
N MET A 61 -3.11 5.30 -1.63
CA MET A 61 -4.42 4.68 -1.43
C MET A 61 -4.36 3.18 -1.20
N GLN A 62 -3.31 2.50 -1.66
CA GLN A 62 -3.15 1.06 -1.42
C GLN A 62 -3.17 0.71 0.07
N TYR A 63 -2.46 1.48 0.90
CA TYR A 63 -2.41 1.26 2.34
C TYR A 63 -3.75 1.56 3.03
N TRP A 64 -4.46 2.57 2.53
CA TRP A 64 -5.81 2.88 3.00
C TRP A 64 -6.81 1.76 2.71
N ASP A 65 -6.81 1.27 1.47
CA ASP A 65 -7.74 0.22 1.04
C ASP A 65 -7.45 -1.09 1.78
N ASN A 66 -6.17 -1.41 1.98
CA ASN A 66 -5.73 -2.53 2.81
C ASN A 66 -6.21 -2.40 4.26
N ALA A 67 -6.01 -1.23 4.88
CA ALA A 67 -6.47 -0.97 6.24
C ALA A 67 -8.00 -1.10 6.36
N MET A 68 -8.76 -0.59 5.39
CA MET A 68 -10.21 -0.71 5.35
C MET A 68 -10.66 -2.17 5.21
N LYS A 69 -9.95 -2.97 4.42
CA LYS A 69 -10.19 -4.41 4.29
C LYS A 69 -9.94 -5.14 5.61
N ILE A 70 -8.79 -4.92 6.25
CA ILE A 70 -8.45 -5.54 7.53
C ILE A 70 -9.46 -5.16 8.61
N LYS A 71 -9.83 -3.88 8.71
CA LYS A 71 -10.88 -3.41 9.65
C LYS A 71 -12.19 -4.14 9.44
N LYS A 72 -12.62 -4.32 8.19
CA LYS A 72 -13.86 -5.04 7.87
C LYS A 72 -13.79 -6.50 8.33
N GLU A 73 -12.72 -7.21 8.01
CA GLU A 73 -12.56 -8.62 8.38
C GLU A 73 -12.41 -8.82 9.90
N LEU A 74 -11.73 -7.90 10.60
CA LEU A 74 -11.69 -7.88 12.07
C LEU A 74 -13.09 -7.62 12.66
N GLY A 75 -13.88 -6.72 12.06
CA GLY A 75 -15.28 -6.48 12.42
C GLY A 75 -16.17 -7.71 12.26
N GLU A 76 -15.98 -8.48 11.19
CA GLU A 76 -16.68 -9.76 10.98
C GLU A 76 -16.31 -10.81 12.05
N LYS A 77 -15.09 -10.73 12.61
CA LYS A 77 -14.65 -11.53 13.76
C LYS A 77 -15.12 -10.98 15.11
N GLY A 78 -15.90 -9.88 15.12
CA GLY A 78 -16.39 -9.23 16.33
C GLY A 78 -15.37 -8.32 17.04
N LEU A 79 -14.23 -8.05 16.40
CA LEU A 79 -13.20 -7.14 16.90
C LEU A 79 -13.43 -5.73 16.33
N ASN A 80 -13.34 -4.71 17.18
CA ASN A 80 -13.45 -3.31 16.77
C ASN A 80 -12.12 -2.60 17.03
N PRO A 81 -11.11 -2.80 16.16
CA PRO A 81 -9.82 -2.17 16.34
C PRO A 81 -9.91 -0.65 16.16
N ARG A 82 -9.01 0.09 16.81
CA ARG A 82 -8.93 1.54 16.64
C ARG A 82 -8.44 1.85 15.22
N PHE A 83 -9.22 2.60 14.46
CA PHE A 83 -8.84 3.07 13.13
C PHE A 83 -8.68 4.57 13.19
N ALA A 84 -7.45 5.07 13.04
CA ALA A 84 -7.18 6.49 12.98
C ALA A 84 -5.91 6.75 12.17
N VAL A 85 -5.96 7.78 11.33
CA VAL A 85 -4.81 8.41 10.71
C VAL A 85 -4.12 9.28 11.76
N THR A 86 -2.78 9.30 11.77
CA THR A 86 -1.98 10.04 12.77
C THR A 86 -0.85 10.81 12.08
N THR A 87 -1.17 11.52 11.00
CA THR A 87 -0.18 12.22 10.16
C THR A 87 0.36 13.43 10.88
N LYS A 88 -0.49 14.14 11.64
CA LYS A 88 -0.08 15.27 12.45
C LYS A 88 0.95 14.85 13.51
N GLU A 89 0.72 13.79 14.28
CA GLU A 89 1.69 13.34 15.29
C GLU A 89 2.99 12.85 14.66
N LEU A 90 2.91 12.27 13.47
CA LEU A 90 4.07 11.86 12.69
C LEU A 90 4.91 13.10 12.29
N TYR A 91 4.28 14.12 11.70
CA TYR A 91 4.97 15.34 11.27
C TYR A 91 5.53 16.13 12.44
N ASP A 92 4.83 16.11 13.57
CA ASP A 92 5.26 16.73 14.82
C ASP A 92 6.59 16.18 15.34
N LYS A 93 6.85 14.89 15.08
CA LYS A 93 8.11 14.19 15.41
C LYS A 93 9.17 14.29 14.32
N SER A 94 8.79 14.67 13.10
CA SER A 94 9.70 14.85 11.97
C SER A 94 10.55 16.12 12.06
N PHE A 95 10.26 17.05 12.96
CA PHE A 95 11.11 18.24 13.14
C PHE A 95 12.40 17.90 13.87
N SER A 96 13.56 18.02 13.19
CA SER A 96 14.88 17.77 13.79
C SER A 96 15.17 18.64 15.00
N PHE A 97 14.58 19.85 15.04
CA PHE A 97 14.73 20.80 16.13
C PHE A 97 13.36 21.12 16.76
N PRO A 98 13.12 20.78 18.04
CA PRO A 98 11.82 20.99 18.69
C PRO A 98 11.34 22.44 18.77
N LYS A 99 12.20 23.42 18.48
CA LYS A 99 11.81 24.82 18.43
C LYS A 99 11.11 25.20 17.11
N VAL A 100 11.42 24.50 16.01
CA VAL A 100 10.93 24.84 14.66
C VAL A 100 9.42 24.63 14.54
N ARG A 101 8.89 23.56 15.16
CA ARG A 101 7.44 23.28 15.26
C ARG A 101 6.62 24.38 15.93
N ASN A 102 7.25 25.30 16.67
CA ASN A 102 6.57 26.41 17.35
C ASN A 102 6.61 27.71 16.56
N TYR A 103 7.21 27.73 15.36
CA TYR A 103 7.17 28.89 14.48
C TYR A 103 5.79 29.01 13.83
N ASP A 104 5.30 30.25 13.70
CA ASP A 104 3.95 30.54 13.21
C ASP A 104 3.62 29.78 11.92
N TYR A 105 4.55 29.75 10.95
CA TYR A 105 4.35 29.03 9.69
C TYR A 105 4.19 27.51 9.87
N ALA A 106 4.98 26.88 10.75
CA ALA A 106 4.83 25.46 11.05
C ALA A 106 3.50 25.21 11.78
N VAL A 107 3.18 26.03 12.77
CA VAL A 107 1.94 25.92 13.57
C VAL A 107 0.70 26.07 12.69
N GLU A 108 0.67 27.05 11.78
CA GLU A 108 -0.44 27.25 10.84
C GLU A 108 -0.67 26.03 9.95
N ASN A 109 0.40 25.48 9.36
CA ASN A 109 0.31 24.28 8.52
C ASN A 109 -0.11 23.04 9.32
N MET A 110 0.42 22.88 10.53
CA MET A 110 0.08 21.75 11.41
C MET A 110 -1.36 21.82 11.91
N ASN A 111 -1.87 23.01 12.23
CA ASN A 111 -3.27 23.21 12.60
C ASN A 111 -4.21 22.96 11.42
N GLU A 112 -3.83 23.37 10.20
CA GLU A 112 -4.59 23.05 8.99
C GLU A 112 -4.66 21.53 8.80
N LEU A 113 -3.52 20.83 8.90
CA LEU A 113 -3.46 19.37 8.81
C LEU A 113 -4.35 18.68 9.87
N GLU A 114 -4.21 19.07 11.14
CA GLU A 114 -4.97 18.51 12.26
C GLU A 114 -6.48 18.61 12.04
N HIS A 115 -6.95 19.77 11.55
CA HIS A 115 -8.37 19.98 11.30
C HIS A 115 -8.96 18.96 10.30
N TYR A 116 -8.25 18.69 9.20
CA TYR A 116 -8.74 17.73 8.20
C TYR A 116 -8.51 16.28 8.61
N GLU A 117 -7.47 16.00 9.38
CA GLU A 117 -7.25 14.69 9.97
C GLU A 117 -8.38 14.33 10.96
N ASP A 118 -8.75 15.25 11.85
CA ASP A 118 -9.85 15.07 12.81
C ASP A 118 -11.19 14.85 12.09
N ASN A 119 -11.45 15.60 11.02
CA ASN A 119 -12.65 15.41 10.21
C ASN A 119 -12.70 14.01 9.57
N LEU A 120 -11.56 13.51 9.07
CA LEU A 120 -11.45 12.16 8.51
C LEU A 120 -11.63 11.10 9.61
N ASN A 121 -10.94 11.23 10.74
CA ASN A 121 -11.00 10.29 11.86
C ASN A 121 -12.39 10.26 12.51
N GLY A 122 -13.10 11.39 12.53
CA GLY A 122 -14.49 11.47 12.99
C GLY A 122 -15.49 10.77 12.06
N ASN A 123 -15.17 10.63 10.77
CA ASN A 123 -16.02 9.92 9.80
C ASN A 123 -15.20 9.30 8.65
N ILE A 124 -14.54 8.19 8.98
CA ILE A 124 -13.60 7.45 8.12
C ILE A 124 -14.24 6.97 6.80
N GLY A 125 -15.54 6.68 6.81
CA GLY A 125 -16.27 6.23 5.62
C GLY A 125 -16.60 7.33 4.62
N ASN A 126 -16.31 8.59 4.93
CA ASN A 126 -16.65 9.72 4.08
C ASN A 126 -15.52 10.04 3.09
N ASN A 127 -15.74 9.67 1.83
CA ASN A 127 -14.81 9.94 0.72
C ASN A 127 -14.48 11.44 0.57
N TYR A 128 -15.40 12.34 0.89
CA TYR A 128 -15.13 13.79 0.82
C TYR A 128 -14.08 14.21 1.86
N HIS A 129 -14.18 13.72 3.10
CA HIS A 129 -13.18 14.01 4.14
C HIS A 129 -11.82 13.42 3.78
N LEU A 130 -11.79 12.20 3.23
CA LEU A 130 -10.56 11.57 2.76
C LEU A 130 -9.88 12.39 1.66
N GLN A 131 -10.64 12.82 0.64
CA GLN A 131 -10.10 13.64 -0.44
C GLN A 131 -9.54 14.98 0.08
N LYS A 132 -10.29 15.67 0.96
CA LYS A 132 -9.83 16.93 1.55
C LYS A 132 -8.60 16.77 2.43
N PHE A 133 -8.55 15.70 3.22
CA PHE A 133 -7.37 15.34 3.98
C PHE A 133 -6.16 15.13 3.04
N LEU A 134 -6.30 14.34 1.97
CA LEU A 134 -5.20 14.08 1.03
C LEU A 134 -4.69 15.34 0.32
N GLU A 135 -5.60 16.23 -0.10
CA GLU A 135 -5.25 17.52 -0.71
C GLU A 135 -4.40 18.38 0.26
N VAL A 136 -4.88 18.52 1.49
CA VAL A 136 -4.25 19.37 2.50
C VAL A 136 -2.96 18.75 3.02
N ALA A 137 -2.93 17.45 3.28
CA ALA A 137 -1.74 16.76 3.78
C ALA A 137 -0.57 16.85 2.79
N LYS A 138 -0.84 16.67 1.48
CA LYS A 138 0.17 16.86 0.43
C LYS A 138 0.65 18.30 0.32
N LYS A 139 -0.26 19.27 0.43
CA LYS A 139 0.07 20.70 0.46
C LYS A 139 0.97 21.04 1.66
N VAL A 140 0.60 20.60 2.86
CA VAL A 140 1.37 20.83 4.09
C VAL A 140 2.75 20.19 4.00
N ARG A 141 2.83 18.95 3.52
CA ARG A 141 4.10 18.25 3.26
C ARG A 141 5.03 19.08 2.37
N ALA A 142 4.51 19.56 1.24
CA ALA A 142 5.28 20.41 0.33
C ALA A 142 5.72 21.73 0.99
N ASN A 143 4.82 22.40 1.72
CA ASN A 143 5.10 23.65 2.41
C ASN A 143 6.20 23.50 3.49
N LEU A 144 6.16 22.42 4.26
CA LEU A 144 7.15 22.15 5.32
C LEU A 144 8.51 21.80 4.72
N ASN A 145 8.54 20.97 3.67
CA ASN A 145 9.78 20.65 2.95
C ASN A 145 10.42 21.89 2.31
N ASP A 146 9.64 22.72 1.61
CA ASP A 146 10.15 23.94 0.98
C ASP A 146 10.72 24.94 2.00
N LYS A 147 10.07 25.06 3.17
CA LYS A 147 10.47 26.02 4.19
C LYS A 147 11.61 25.52 5.08
N TYR A 148 11.62 24.24 5.39
CA TYR A 148 12.43 23.66 6.46
C TYR A 148 13.31 22.52 5.94
N ASP A 149 14.08 22.77 4.88
CA ASP A 149 15.08 21.87 4.26
C ASP A 149 15.66 20.79 5.22
N ILE A 150 16.52 21.18 6.17
CA ILE A 150 17.07 20.26 7.20
C ILE A 150 16.22 20.20 8.49
N GLY A 151 15.26 21.12 8.62
CA GLY A 151 14.48 21.33 9.83
C GLY A 151 13.28 20.40 9.96
N PHE A 152 12.85 19.80 8.86
CA PHE A 152 11.74 18.86 8.75
C PHE A 152 12.19 17.64 7.94
N ILE A 153 12.23 16.47 8.57
CA ILE A 153 12.56 15.21 7.91
C ILE A 153 11.27 14.57 7.44
N ASP A 154 11.01 14.67 6.14
CA ASP A 154 9.80 14.16 5.53
C ASP A 154 9.67 12.64 5.72
N PRO A 155 8.64 12.18 6.44
CA PRO A 155 8.49 10.77 6.78
C PRO A 155 7.98 9.90 5.61
N GLY A 156 7.60 10.51 4.49
CA GLY A 156 7.07 9.80 3.32
C GLY A 156 8.02 9.74 2.13
N VAL A 157 9.30 10.09 2.29
CA VAL A 157 10.33 9.88 1.26
C VAL A 157 11.08 8.60 1.63
N GLU A 158 11.04 7.59 0.76
CA GLU A 158 11.93 6.43 0.90
C GLU A 158 13.37 6.88 0.59
N GLY A 159 14.18 7.07 1.63
CA GLY A 159 15.57 7.49 1.47
C GLY A 159 16.27 7.82 2.79
N ASP A 160 17.09 6.86 3.24
CA ASP A 160 18.21 6.97 4.19
C ASP A 160 17.96 7.62 5.56
N TRP A 161 17.29 6.87 6.43
CA TRP A 161 17.58 6.91 7.86
C TRP A 161 18.84 6.07 8.12
N GLN A 162 19.98 6.73 8.37
CA GLN A 162 21.11 6.14 9.10
C GLN A 162 21.18 6.73 10.51
#